data_AF-A0A6L3W744-F1
#
_entry.id   AF-A0A6L3W744-F1
#
_cell.length_a   1.000
_cell.length_b   1.000
_cell.length_c   1.000
_cell.angle_alpha   90.00
_cell.angle_beta   90.00
_cell.angle_gamma   90.00
#
_symmetry.space_group_name_H-M   'P 1'
#
loop_
_entity.id
_entity.type
_entity.pdbx_description
1 polymer ?
#
loop_
_entity_poly.entity_id
_entity_poly.type
_entity_poly.pdbx_seq_one_letter_code
_entity_poly.pdbx_strand_id
1 'polypeptide(L)'
;MAIKIQVLKCGRCGKPRGLTHTCITRMDSRRKPGKTRLKPRVSVSTTCRTCGKPRGINHTCRITTDFKKRKAAAARREAAERKRRQAARRKAAAAARRQATGGKPAASTGKPAAKAAGGKAAAGKARPAKPSHDYRTCQDGECRRYACIAWKEAYAEGRATGLEEGYQQGYENGYRQGHSDGHAQGYAAGFPAGQAACPLPHQ
;
A
#
# COMPACT_ATOMS: atom_id res chain seq x y z
N MET A 1 41.72 -24.19 -27.45
CA MET A 1 41.15 -22.81 -27.50
C MET A 1 41.21 -22.34 -28.94
N ALA A 2 40.07 -22.11 -29.60
CA ALA A 2 40.04 -21.65 -30.99
C ALA A 2 39.43 -20.23 -31.03
N ILE A 3 40.27 -19.21 -31.21
CA ILE A 3 39.80 -17.84 -31.46
C ILE A 3 39.38 -17.79 -32.93
N LYS A 4 38.08 -17.93 -33.21
CA LYS A 4 37.55 -17.72 -34.57
C LYS A 4 37.47 -16.22 -34.87
N ILE A 5 38.53 -15.68 -35.46
CA ILE A 5 38.52 -14.32 -36.02
C ILE A 5 37.79 -14.38 -37.37
N GLN A 6 36.51 -14.04 -37.39
CA GLN A 6 35.80 -13.86 -38.66
C GLN A 6 36.28 -12.55 -39.30
N VAL A 7 37.08 -12.68 -40.35
CA VAL A 7 37.56 -11.56 -41.19
C VAL A 7 36.33 -10.90 -41.82
N LEU A 8 35.94 -9.73 -41.30
CA LEU A 8 34.78 -8.97 -41.78
C LEU A 8 34.98 -8.60 -43.25
N LYS A 9 34.27 -9.29 -44.15
CA LYS A 9 34.22 -8.95 -45.57
C LYS A 9 33.73 -7.52 -45.75
N CYS A 10 34.32 -6.81 -46.70
CA CYS A 10 33.90 -5.46 -47.04
C CYS A 10 32.45 -5.45 -47.58
N GLY A 11 31.53 -4.77 -46.92
CA GLY A 11 30.15 -4.60 -47.42
C GLY A 11 30.03 -3.82 -48.74
N ARG A 12 31.13 -3.25 -49.27
CA ARG A 12 31.14 -2.46 -50.52
C ARG A 12 31.91 -3.08 -51.69
N CYS A 13 32.89 -3.96 -51.44
CA CYS A 13 33.65 -4.66 -52.49
C CYS A 13 33.73 -6.18 -52.31
N GLY A 14 33.08 -6.76 -51.29
CA GLY A 14 32.99 -8.20 -51.06
C GLY A 14 34.30 -8.91 -50.65
N LYS A 15 35.46 -8.25 -50.79
CA LYS A 15 36.78 -8.84 -50.47
C LYS A 15 37.00 -8.97 -48.95
N PRO A 16 37.70 -10.02 -48.49
CA PRO A 16 38.07 -10.18 -47.08
C PRO A 16 39.00 -9.03 -46.67
N ARG A 17 38.70 -8.35 -45.55
CA ARG A 17 39.47 -7.18 -45.09
C ARG A 17 40.57 -7.61 -44.12
N GLY A 18 41.82 -7.51 -44.53
CA GLY A 18 42.95 -7.39 -43.59
C GLY A 18 42.87 -6.07 -42.79
N LEU A 19 43.83 -5.86 -41.86
CA LEU A 19 43.83 -4.73 -40.91
C LEU A 19 43.77 -3.35 -41.58
N THR A 20 44.17 -3.23 -42.84
CA THR A 20 44.04 -2.02 -43.66
C THR A 20 43.58 -2.41 -45.07
N HIS A 21 42.43 -1.91 -45.50
CA HIS A 21 42.00 -1.95 -46.90
C HIS A 21 41.55 -0.54 -47.31
N THR A 22 41.97 -0.10 -48.50
CA THR A 22 41.58 1.19 -49.09
C THR A 22 40.66 0.90 -50.27
N CYS A 23 39.37 1.24 -50.16
CA CYS A 23 38.41 1.02 -51.25
C CYS A 23 38.49 2.17 -52.26
N ILE A 24 39.06 1.95 -53.44
CA ILE A 24 39.03 2.90 -54.56
C ILE A 24 37.67 2.78 -55.25
N THR A 25 36.86 3.83 -55.24
CA THR A 25 35.61 3.92 -55.99
C THR A 25 35.89 4.50 -57.39
N ARG A 26 35.34 3.89 -58.44
CA ARG A 26 35.21 4.56 -59.76
C ARG A 26 34.41 5.86 -59.57
N MET A 27 34.85 6.92 -60.23
CA MET A 27 34.54 8.33 -59.97
C MET A 27 33.08 8.77 -60.23
N ASP A 28 32.18 7.90 -60.71
CA ASP A 28 30.86 8.34 -61.24
C ASP A 28 29.68 8.34 -60.25
N SER A 29 29.92 8.25 -58.94
CA SER A 29 28.82 8.32 -57.96
C SER A 29 28.81 9.65 -57.19
N ARG A 30 27.73 10.44 -57.34
CA ARG A 30 27.47 11.73 -56.65
C ARG A 30 27.35 11.66 -55.11
N ARG A 31 27.67 10.54 -54.45
CA ARG A 31 27.61 10.44 -52.97
C ARG A 31 29.01 10.50 -52.36
N LYS A 32 29.26 11.54 -51.55
CA LYS A 32 30.51 11.72 -50.78
C LYS A 32 30.84 10.46 -49.95
N PRO A 33 32.08 9.93 -50.00
CA PRO A 33 32.45 8.74 -49.25
C PRO A 33 32.58 9.06 -47.75
N GLY A 34 31.61 8.62 -46.95
CA GLY A 34 31.68 8.68 -45.49
C GLY A 34 32.60 7.59 -44.92
N LYS A 35 33.42 7.94 -43.92
CA LYS A 35 34.28 6.98 -43.19
C LYS A 35 33.40 6.00 -42.41
N THR A 36 33.30 4.75 -42.85
CA THR A 36 32.63 3.69 -42.08
C THR A 36 33.55 3.24 -40.94
N ARG A 37 33.23 3.60 -39.70
CA ARG A 37 33.93 3.13 -38.51
C ARG A 37 33.45 1.72 -38.16
N LEU A 38 34.24 0.69 -38.48
CA LEU A 38 33.97 -0.67 -38.02
C LEU A 38 34.29 -0.76 -36.52
N LYS A 39 33.29 -1.15 -35.70
CA LYS A 39 33.48 -1.51 -34.29
C LYS A 39 33.55 -3.04 -34.20
N PRO A 40 34.74 -3.67 -34.20
CA PRO A 40 34.82 -5.10 -33.97
C PRO A 40 34.31 -5.42 -32.56
N ARG A 41 33.28 -6.27 -32.47
CA ARG A 41 32.77 -6.81 -31.21
C ARG A 41 33.52 -8.10 -30.92
N VAL A 42 34.55 -8.04 -30.09
CA VAL A 42 35.21 -9.24 -29.58
C VAL A 42 34.38 -9.74 -28.40
N SER A 43 33.55 -10.77 -28.61
CA SER A 43 32.80 -11.41 -27.54
C SER A 43 33.65 -12.53 -26.91
N VAL A 44 34.31 -12.24 -25.79
CA VAL A 44 34.95 -13.27 -24.96
C VAL A 44 33.87 -13.87 -24.05
N SER A 45 33.39 -15.07 -24.37
CA SER A 45 32.26 -15.73 -23.70
C SER A 45 32.72 -16.66 -22.57
N THR A 46 33.58 -16.18 -21.66
CA THR A 46 33.92 -16.93 -20.44
C THR A 46 33.04 -16.42 -19.31
N THR A 47 32.08 -17.21 -18.82
CA THR A 47 31.17 -16.80 -17.74
C THR A 47 31.82 -17.00 -16.35
N CYS A 48 31.55 -16.10 -15.41
CA CYS A 48 32.05 -16.19 -14.05
C CYS A 48 31.25 -17.23 -13.26
N ARG A 49 31.91 -18.26 -12.72
CA ARG A 49 31.26 -19.35 -11.99
C ARG A 49 30.54 -18.89 -10.70
N THR A 50 30.94 -17.76 -10.14
CA THR A 50 30.41 -17.21 -8.88
C THR A 50 29.21 -16.28 -9.08
N CYS A 51 29.14 -15.54 -10.20
CA CYS A 51 28.07 -14.57 -10.45
C CYS A 51 27.28 -14.78 -11.74
N GLY A 52 27.65 -15.76 -12.57
CA GLY A 52 26.99 -16.12 -13.83
C GLY A 52 27.16 -15.10 -14.98
N LYS A 53 27.78 -13.94 -14.73
CA LYS A 53 27.94 -12.87 -15.71
C LYS A 53 29.15 -13.12 -16.64
N PRO A 54 29.14 -12.62 -17.88
CA PRO A 54 30.30 -12.73 -18.78
C PRO A 54 31.51 -12.01 -18.19
N ARG A 55 32.65 -12.70 -18.10
CA ARG A 55 33.93 -12.16 -17.67
C ARG A 55 34.53 -11.36 -18.83
N GLY A 56 34.28 -10.06 -18.85
CA GLY A 56 35.13 -9.12 -19.58
C GLY A 56 36.51 -8.99 -18.91
N ILE A 57 37.39 -8.20 -19.53
CA ILE A 57 38.77 -7.92 -19.06
C ILE A 57 38.76 -7.31 -17.65
N ASN A 58 37.75 -6.49 -17.32
CA ASN A 58 37.59 -5.84 -16.01
C ASN A 58 36.24 -6.23 -15.35
N HIS A 59 36.06 -7.50 -14.99
CA HIS A 59 34.87 -7.90 -14.23
C HIS A 59 35.16 -7.88 -12.71
N THR A 60 34.49 -7.02 -11.96
CA THR A 60 34.49 -7.06 -10.49
C THR A 60 33.30 -7.89 -10.02
N CYS A 61 33.57 -8.97 -9.30
CA CYS A 61 32.55 -9.91 -8.85
C CYS A 61 31.96 -9.42 -7.52
N ARG A 62 30.87 -8.63 -7.57
CA ARG A 62 30.15 -8.21 -6.35
C ARG A 62 29.35 -9.40 -5.80
N ILE A 63 29.85 -10.02 -4.74
CA ILE A 63 29.13 -11.07 -3.99
C ILE A 63 28.01 -10.39 -3.19
N THR A 64 26.78 -10.41 -3.71
CA THR A 64 25.61 -9.96 -2.95
C THR A 64 25.17 -11.07 -2.01
N THR A 65 25.56 -11.00 -0.74
CA THR A 65 25.12 -11.98 0.26
C THR A 65 23.63 -11.81 0.57
N ASP A 66 22.91 -12.92 0.76
CA ASP A 66 21.45 -12.97 0.99
C ASP A 66 21.02 -12.45 2.37
N PHE A 67 21.88 -11.73 3.10
CA PHE A 67 21.65 -11.38 4.50
C PHE A 67 20.36 -10.56 4.71
N LYS A 68 20.09 -9.58 3.84
CA LYS A 68 18.86 -8.76 3.91
C LYS A 68 17.59 -9.58 3.68
N LYS A 69 17.64 -10.55 2.76
CA LYS A 69 16.51 -11.43 2.44
C LYS A 69 16.25 -12.42 3.57
N ARG A 70 17.30 -13.02 4.15
CA ARG A 70 17.19 -13.87 5.35
C ARG A 70 16.63 -13.10 6.56
N LYS A 71 17.11 -11.87 6.81
CA LYS A 71 16.57 -11.01 7.87
C LYS A 71 15.09 -10.66 7.66
N ALA A 72 14.69 -10.35 6.42
CA ALA A 72 13.30 -10.10 6.08
C ALA A 72 12.42 -11.36 6.24
N ALA A 73 12.95 -12.55 5.90
CA ALA A 73 12.25 -13.81 6.11
C ALA A 73 12.05 -14.13 7.60
N ALA A 74 13.06 -13.88 8.44
CA ALA A 74 12.95 -14.03 9.90
C ALA A 74 11.87 -13.10 10.48
N ALA A 75 11.91 -11.81 10.15
CA ALA A 75 10.90 -10.84 10.61
C ALA A 75 9.46 -11.22 10.19
N ARG A 76 9.27 -11.79 8.99
CA ARG A 76 7.95 -12.28 8.54
C ARG A 76 7.47 -13.48 9.35
N ARG A 77 8.38 -14.38 9.76
CA ARG A 77 8.06 -15.54 10.62
C ARG A 77 7.66 -15.08 12.02
N GLU A 78 8.42 -14.15 12.61
CA GLU A 78 8.09 -13.55 13.92
C GLU A 78 6.74 -12.82 13.90
N ALA A 79 6.47 -12.04 12.85
CA ALA A 79 5.18 -11.36 12.69
C ALA A 79 4.01 -12.35 12.56
N ALA A 80 4.21 -13.45 11.83
CA ALA A 80 3.20 -14.52 11.71
C ALA A 80 2.96 -15.21 13.06
N GLU A 81 4.00 -15.44 13.84
CA GLU A 81 3.88 -16.03 15.18
C GLU A 81 3.14 -15.09 16.15
N ARG A 82 3.47 -13.79 16.15
CA ARG A 82 2.74 -12.78 16.96
C ARG A 82 1.25 -12.78 16.62
N LYS A 83 0.90 -12.85 15.33
CA LYS A 83 -0.51 -12.94 14.89
C LYS A 83 -1.17 -14.24 15.37
N ARG A 84 -0.47 -15.37 15.30
CA ARG A 84 -0.98 -16.66 15.82
C ARG A 84 -1.22 -16.60 17.33
N ARG A 85 -0.28 -16.04 18.11
CA ARG A 85 -0.43 -15.85 19.56
C ARG A 85 -1.60 -14.91 19.89
N GLN A 86 -1.75 -13.79 19.18
CA GLN A 86 -2.90 -12.89 19.36
C GLN A 86 -4.23 -13.57 19.03
N ALA A 87 -4.28 -14.33 17.93
CA ALA A 87 -5.48 -15.10 17.58
C ALA A 87 -5.82 -16.15 18.64
N ALA A 88 -4.81 -16.85 19.18
CA ALA A 88 -5.00 -17.80 20.27
C ALA A 88 -5.54 -17.10 21.53
N ARG A 89 -5.00 -15.94 21.92
CA ARG A 89 -5.52 -15.12 23.03
C ARG A 89 -6.97 -14.69 22.81
N ARG A 90 -7.31 -14.21 21.61
CA ARG A 90 -8.70 -13.84 21.28
C ARG A 90 -9.65 -15.03 21.34
N LYS A 91 -9.23 -16.20 20.85
CA LYS A 91 -10.00 -17.45 20.95
C LYS A 91 -10.19 -17.88 22.41
N ALA A 92 -9.14 -17.83 23.22
CA ALA A 92 -9.21 -18.15 24.64
C ALA A 92 -10.16 -17.18 25.39
N ALA A 93 -10.07 -15.87 25.12
CA ALA A 93 -10.97 -14.88 25.68
C ALA A 93 -12.43 -15.08 25.25
N ALA A 94 -12.67 -15.43 23.98
CA ALA A 94 -14.01 -15.76 23.49
C ALA A 94 -14.56 -17.05 24.14
N ALA A 95 -13.70 -18.06 24.35
CA ALA A 95 -14.07 -19.29 25.06
C ALA A 95 -14.41 -19.01 26.53
N ALA A 96 -13.60 -18.20 27.22
CA ALA A 96 -13.87 -17.78 28.60
C ALA A 96 -15.20 -17.00 28.72
N ARG A 97 -15.49 -16.10 27.76
CA ARG A 97 -16.79 -15.41 27.70
C ARG A 97 -17.95 -16.39 27.54
N ARG A 98 -17.83 -17.39 26.65
CA ARG A 98 -18.86 -18.43 26.46
C ARG A 98 -19.11 -19.27 27.71
N GLN A 99 -18.05 -19.58 28.47
CA GLN A 99 -18.16 -20.29 29.74
C GLN A 99 -18.83 -19.41 30.81
N ALA A 100 -18.51 -18.12 30.86
CA ALA A 100 -19.12 -17.17 31.79
C ALA A 100 -20.62 -16.91 31.49
N THR A 101 -21.03 -16.95 30.23
CA THR A 101 -22.42 -16.66 29.81
C THR A 101 -23.37 -17.86 29.86
N GLY A 102 -23.00 -18.99 30.49
CA GLY A 102 -23.90 -20.11 30.77
C GLY A 102 -24.87 -20.48 29.64
N GLY A 103 -24.35 -21.03 28.53
CA GLY A 103 -25.11 -21.94 27.65
C GLY A 103 -26.50 -21.53 27.13
N LYS A 104 -26.75 -20.28 26.71
CA LYS A 104 -27.91 -19.97 25.85
C LYS A 104 -27.48 -19.79 24.38
N PRO A 105 -27.88 -20.68 23.44
CA PRO A 105 -27.51 -20.54 22.04
C PRO A 105 -28.36 -19.45 21.37
N ALA A 106 -27.72 -18.37 20.92
CA ALA A 106 -28.33 -17.44 19.98
C ALA A 106 -28.45 -18.10 18.61
N ALA A 107 -29.69 -18.11 18.10
CA ALA A 107 -30.12 -18.79 16.90
C ALA A 107 -29.36 -18.37 15.63
N SER A 108 -29.17 -19.37 14.79
CA SER A 108 -28.58 -19.31 13.45
C SER A 108 -29.52 -18.69 12.42
N THR A 109 -29.04 -17.66 11.72
CA THR A 109 -29.48 -17.28 10.36
C THR A 109 -28.26 -16.63 9.71
N GLY A 110 -27.76 -16.95 8.53
CA GLY A 110 -28.18 -17.78 7.42
C GLY A 110 -27.24 -17.34 6.29
N LYS A 111 -26.40 -18.24 5.81
CA LYS A 111 -25.40 -17.96 4.76
C LYS A 111 -25.90 -18.60 3.47
N PRO A 112 -25.96 -17.89 2.33
CA PRO A 112 -25.89 -18.55 1.05
C PRO A 112 -24.49 -18.40 0.45
N ALA A 113 -23.96 -19.54 0.05
CA ALA A 113 -22.86 -19.66 -0.89
C ALA A 113 -23.30 -19.15 -2.27
N ALA A 114 -22.40 -18.47 -3.00
CA ALA A 114 -22.57 -18.25 -4.43
C ALA A 114 -21.21 -18.42 -5.15
N LYS A 115 -21.09 -19.60 -5.74
CA LYS A 115 -20.39 -20.03 -6.96
C LYS A 115 -19.11 -19.31 -7.41
N ALA A 116 -18.04 -20.11 -7.42
CA ALA A 116 -16.99 -20.06 -8.42
C ALA A 116 -17.54 -20.49 -9.79
N ALA A 117 -17.28 -19.68 -10.81
CA ALA A 117 -17.20 -20.04 -12.24
C ALA A 117 -16.07 -19.13 -12.76
N GLY A 118 -14.99 -19.58 -13.38
CA GLY A 118 -14.82 -20.58 -14.42
C GLY A 118 -13.85 -19.91 -15.40
N GLY A 119 -12.64 -20.44 -15.55
CA GLY A 119 -11.59 -19.81 -16.37
C GLY A 119 -11.74 -20.08 -17.87
N LYS A 120 -11.10 -19.25 -18.70
CA LYS A 120 -10.18 -19.65 -19.80
C LYS A 120 -9.35 -18.43 -20.25
N ALA A 121 -8.10 -18.69 -20.64
CA ALA A 121 -7.14 -17.73 -21.15
C ALA A 121 -7.23 -17.56 -22.67
N ALA A 122 -7.05 -16.35 -23.20
CA ALA A 122 -6.39 -16.09 -24.49
C ALA A 122 -6.22 -14.57 -24.80
N ALA A 123 -5.05 -14.26 -25.37
CA ALA A 123 -4.70 -13.13 -26.25
C ALA A 123 -4.78 -11.68 -25.72
N GLY A 124 -3.62 -11.02 -25.72
CA GLY A 124 -3.42 -9.63 -25.33
C GLY A 124 -4.24 -8.62 -26.15
N LYS A 125 -5.14 -7.92 -25.45
CA LYS A 125 -5.56 -6.56 -25.74
C LYS A 125 -5.37 -5.75 -24.45
N ALA A 126 -4.90 -4.51 -24.56
CA ALA A 126 -4.75 -3.62 -23.41
C ALA A 126 -6.06 -3.62 -22.60
N ARG A 127 -5.99 -4.04 -21.33
CA ARG A 127 -7.18 -4.15 -20.48
C ARG A 127 -7.78 -2.75 -20.35
N PRO A 128 -9.08 -2.55 -20.62
CA PRO A 128 -9.73 -1.28 -20.31
C PRO A 128 -9.49 -0.97 -18.84
N ALA A 129 -9.16 0.29 -18.53
CA ALA A 129 -8.98 0.75 -17.17
C ALA A 129 -10.20 0.30 -16.35
N LYS A 130 -9.95 -0.41 -15.24
CA LYS A 130 -11.04 -0.86 -14.37
C LYS A 130 -11.87 0.37 -13.99
N PRO A 131 -13.21 0.29 -14.02
CA PRO A 131 -14.05 1.40 -13.58
C PRO A 131 -13.59 1.86 -12.20
N SER A 132 -13.15 3.12 -12.12
CA SER A 132 -12.79 3.75 -10.85
C SER A 132 -14.03 3.71 -9.98
N HIS A 133 -13.91 3.12 -8.79
CA HIS A 133 -15.00 3.09 -7.84
C HIS A 133 -14.63 3.98 -6.67
N ASP A 134 -15.31 5.10 -6.59
CA ASP A 134 -15.18 6.00 -5.46
C ASP A 134 -16.01 5.44 -4.29
N TYR A 135 -15.32 5.12 -3.20
CA TYR A 135 -15.91 4.57 -2.00
C TYR A 135 -16.64 5.65 -1.18
N ARG A 136 -16.35 6.93 -1.40
CA ARG A 136 -17.00 8.06 -0.71
C ARG A 136 -18.42 8.33 -1.20
N THR A 137 -18.70 7.95 -2.44
CA THR A 137 -20.01 8.15 -3.09
C THR A 137 -20.74 6.82 -3.33
N CYS A 138 -20.17 5.69 -2.87
CA CYS A 138 -20.78 4.38 -3.01
C CYS A 138 -21.99 4.23 -2.07
N GLN A 139 -23.19 4.29 -2.66
CA GLN A 139 -24.46 4.11 -1.95
C GLN A 139 -24.90 2.64 -1.83
N ASP A 140 -24.22 1.72 -2.51
CA ASP A 140 -24.60 0.30 -2.52
C ASP A 140 -24.49 -0.32 -1.13
N GLY A 141 -25.64 -0.70 -0.54
CA GLY A 141 -25.73 -1.28 0.81
C GLY A 141 -24.82 -2.49 1.03
N GLU A 142 -24.72 -3.36 0.02
CA GLU A 142 -23.96 -4.61 0.08
C GLU A 142 -22.57 -4.56 -0.59
N CYS A 143 -21.99 -3.36 -0.78
CA CYS A 143 -20.67 -3.27 -1.42
C CYS A 143 -19.59 -3.99 -0.61
N ARG A 144 -19.18 -5.19 -1.06
CA ARG A 144 -18.16 -6.04 -0.41
C ARG A 144 -16.72 -5.57 -0.66
N ARG A 145 -16.52 -4.42 -1.32
CA ARG A 145 -15.18 -3.85 -1.49
C ARG A 145 -14.67 -3.36 -0.14
N TYR A 146 -13.45 -3.77 0.20
CA TYR A 146 -12.81 -3.44 1.47
C TYR A 146 -12.82 -1.92 1.78
N ALA A 147 -12.54 -1.08 0.78
CA ALA A 147 -12.55 0.38 0.96
C ALA A 147 -13.93 0.93 1.35
N CYS A 148 -15.01 0.36 0.81
CA CYS A 148 -16.37 0.76 1.14
C CYS A 148 -16.79 0.29 2.54
N ILE A 149 -16.40 -0.93 2.92
CA ILE A 149 -16.67 -1.46 4.27
C ILE A 149 -15.95 -0.60 5.30
N ALA A 150 -14.64 -0.38 5.11
CA ALA A 150 -13.83 0.43 6.01
C ALA A 150 -14.35 1.87 6.13
N TRP A 151 -14.75 2.49 5.01
CA TRP A 151 -15.31 3.84 5.03
C TRP A 151 -16.65 3.90 5.76
N LYS A 152 -17.55 2.94 5.54
CA LYS A 152 -18.86 2.88 6.22
C LYS A 152 -18.71 2.67 7.72
N GLU A 153 -17.85 1.75 8.13
CA GLU A 153 -17.54 1.50 9.55
C GLU A 153 -16.98 2.77 10.20
N ALA A 154 -15.97 3.39 9.59
CA ALA A 154 -15.37 4.62 10.11
C ALA A 154 -16.35 5.80 10.15
N TYR A 155 -17.22 5.94 9.14
CA TYR A 155 -18.23 6.99 9.09
C TYR A 155 -19.31 6.77 10.16
N ALA A 156 -19.76 5.54 10.37
CA ALA A 156 -20.74 5.20 11.40
C ALA A 156 -20.16 5.43 12.81
N GLU A 157 -18.93 5.01 13.05
CA GLU A 157 -18.22 5.24 14.32
C GLU A 157 -18.01 6.75 14.56
N GLY A 158 -17.46 7.46 13.57
CA GLY A 158 -17.22 8.90 13.69
C GLY A 158 -18.51 9.71 13.92
N ARG A 159 -19.63 9.31 13.32
CA ARG A 159 -20.93 9.93 13.57
C ARG A 159 -21.46 9.62 14.97
N ALA A 160 -21.30 8.40 15.46
CA ALA A 160 -21.73 8.01 16.80
C ALA A 160 -20.92 8.77 17.87
N THR A 161 -19.59 8.73 17.78
CA THR A 161 -18.70 9.44 18.69
C THR A 161 -18.89 10.94 18.62
N GLY A 162 -18.97 11.51 17.42
CA GLY A 162 -19.18 12.95 17.25
C GLY A 162 -20.51 13.44 17.82
N LEU A 163 -21.58 12.64 17.70
CA LEU A 163 -22.88 12.97 18.30
C LEU A 163 -22.82 12.88 19.83
N GLU A 164 -22.22 11.82 20.37
CA GLU A 164 -22.11 11.60 21.82
C GLU A 164 -21.24 12.67 22.49
N GLU A 165 -20.03 12.90 21.98
CA GLU A 165 -19.10 13.90 22.50
C GLU A 165 -19.69 15.32 22.37
N GLY A 166 -20.25 15.64 21.19
CA GLY A 166 -20.85 16.95 20.94
C GLY A 166 -22.06 17.21 21.85
N TYR A 167 -22.93 16.21 22.04
CA TYR A 167 -24.07 16.31 22.93
C TYR A 167 -23.64 16.46 24.39
N GLN A 168 -22.70 15.62 24.85
CA GLN A 168 -22.21 15.65 26.22
C GLN A 168 -21.55 16.99 26.54
N GLN A 169 -20.65 17.46 25.67
CA GLN A 169 -19.99 18.75 25.86
C GLN A 169 -20.97 19.92 25.82
N GLY A 170 -21.91 19.91 24.86
CA GLY A 170 -22.93 20.94 24.74
C GLY A 170 -23.82 21.01 25.98
N TYR A 171 -24.28 19.84 26.45
CA TYR A 171 -25.12 19.74 27.65
C TYR A 171 -24.37 20.18 28.90
N GLU A 172 -23.13 19.70 29.11
CA GLU A 172 -22.35 20.04 30.30
C GLU A 172 -22.00 21.53 30.37
N ASN A 173 -21.57 22.11 29.24
CA ASN A 173 -21.25 23.53 29.18
C ASN A 173 -22.51 24.38 29.37
N GLY A 174 -23.60 24.05 28.68
CA GLY A 174 -24.86 24.78 28.79
C GLY A 174 -25.45 24.68 30.20
N TYR A 175 -25.45 23.50 30.82
CA TYR A 175 -25.93 23.30 32.17
C TYR A 175 -25.07 24.06 33.19
N ARG A 176 -23.75 23.94 33.11
CA ARG A 176 -22.83 24.60 34.04
C ARG A 176 -22.98 26.10 33.99
N GLN A 177 -23.00 26.67 32.79
CA GLN A 177 -23.12 28.11 32.58
C GLN A 177 -24.51 28.61 32.99
N GLY A 178 -25.58 27.94 32.55
CA GLY A 178 -26.94 28.31 32.93
C GLY A 178 -27.16 28.23 34.44
N HIS A 179 -26.62 27.20 35.09
CA HIS A 179 -26.70 27.06 36.55
C HIS A 179 -25.89 28.13 37.28
N SER A 180 -24.65 28.41 36.86
CA SER A 180 -23.84 29.47 37.49
C SER A 180 -24.49 30.84 37.36
N ASP A 181 -24.95 31.17 36.14
CA ASP A 181 -25.49 32.48 35.82
C ASP A 181 -26.85 32.67 36.51
N GLY A 182 -27.72 31.65 36.43
CA GLY A 182 -29.02 31.65 37.09
C GLY A 182 -28.90 31.73 38.62
N HIS A 183 -27.99 30.97 39.22
CA HIS A 183 -27.76 31.04 40.66
C HIS A 183 -27.22 32.40 41.09
N ALA A 184 -26.23 32.95 40.35
CA ALA A 184 -25.67 34.26 40.65
C ALA A 184 -26.73 35.37 40.55
N GLN A 185 -27.52 35.38 39.47
CA GLN A 185 -28.58 36.37 39.27
C GLN A 185 -29.70 36.22 40.33
N GLY A 186 -30.14 35.00 40.58
CA GLY A 186 -31.18 34.71 41.57
C GLY A 186 -30.76 35.11 42.98
N TYR A 187 -29.52 34.80 43.36
CA TYR A 187 -28.98 35.19 44.66
C TYR A 187 -28.82 36.72 44.77
N ALA A 188 -28.25 37.36 43.74
CA ALA A 188 -28.05 38.81 43.73
C ALA A 188 -29.36 39.60 43.79
N ALA A 189 -30.44 39.10 43.18
CA ALA A 189 -31.76 39.73 43.24
C ALA A 189 -32.52 39.37 44.53
N GLY A 190 -32.49 38.11 44.94
CA GLY A 190 -33.30 37.58 46.04
C GLY A 190 -32.74 37.91 47.43
N PHE A 191 -31.41 37.90 47.60
CA PHE A 191 -30.78 38.17 48.89
C PHE A 191 -31.10 39.57 49.44
N PRO A 192 -30.93 40.69 48.70
CA PRO A 192 -31.29 42.01 49.20
C PRO A 192 -32.80 42.17 49.40
N ALA A 193 -33.64 41.57 48.56
CA ALA A 193 -35.09 41.58 48.75
C ALA A 193 -35.51 40.84 50.03
N GLY A 194 -34.88 39.69 50.31
CA GLY A 194 -35.09 38.93 51.54
C GLY A 194 -34.62 39.67 52.78
N GLN A 195 -33.49 40.36 52.70
CA GLN A 195 -33.03 41.26 53.78
C GLN A 195 -34.03 42.39 54.02
N ALA A 196 -34.48 43.08 52.97
CA ALA A 196 -35.46 44.15 53.10
C ALA A 196 -36.81 43.69 53.70
N ALA A 197 -37.19 42.43 53.49
CA ALA A 197 -38.43 41.85 54.03
C ALA A 197 -38.28 41.31 55.47
N CYS A 198 -37.07 41.15 55.99
CA CYS A 198 -36.84 40.57 57.30
C CYS A 198 -37.01 41.63 58.40
N PRO A 199 -37.84 41.39 59.43
CA PRO A 199 -38.19 42.40 60.44
C PRO A 199 -37.10 42.67 61.49
N LEU A 200 -36.02 41.89 61.49
CA LEU A 200 -34.90 42.06 62.42
C LEU A 200 -33.88 43.07 61.86
N PRO A 201 -33.12 43.82 62.67
CA PRO A 201 -32.06 44.68 62.16
C PRO A 201 -30.85 43.84 61.69
N HIS A 202 -30.34 44.12 60.50
CA HIS A 202 -29.14 43.49 59.94
C HIS A 202 -28.05 44.56 59.88
N GLN A 203 -26.83 44.24 60.33
CA GLN A 203 -25.66 45.12 60.23
C GLN A 203 -24.75 44.69 59.09
#